data_AF-A0A662DDX1-F1
#
_entry.id   AF-A0A662DDX1-F1
#
_cell.length_a   1.000
_cell.length_b   1.000
_cell.length_c   1.000
_cell.angle_alpha   90.00
_cell.angle_beta   90.00
_cell.angle_gamma   90.00
#
_symmetry.space_group_name_H-M   'P 1'
#
loop_
_entity.id
_entity.type
_entity.pdbx_description
1 polymer ?
#
loop_
_entity_poly.entity_id
_entity_poly.type
_entity_poly.pdbx_seq_one_letter_code
_entity_poly.pdbx_strand_id
1 'polypeptide(L)'
;NPRSNLNNGVGYANPARFSNPVALGTDGIGANMIESFRLAYVMQRSVDVTVGPDPAWSWLQTGLELVPEARNDEVTWSYDPMDPWHIAFTAGIHPVQVKMDGEVVYADGAPTRVDAAEIRAKAREQATRLHARL
;
A
#
# COMPACT_ATOMS: atom_id res chain seq x y z
N ASN A 1 6.71 6.58 -1.71
CA ASN A 1 5.43 7.24 -2.11
C ASN A 1 5.39 7.56 -3.61
N PRO A 2 5.47 6.56 -4.50
CA PRO A 2 5.56 6.83 -5.94
C PRO A 2 4.34 7.56 -6.51
N ARG A 3 3.13 7.19 -6.07
CA ARG A 3 1.88 7.81 -6.55
C ARG A 3 1.77 9.28 -6.17
N SER A 4 2.04 9.61 -4.91
CA SER A 4 2.04 10.99 -4.43
C SER A 4 3.07 11.86 -5.16
N ASN A 5 4.30 11.35 -5.32
CA ASN A 5 5.35 12.07 -6.03
C ASN A 5 4.96 12.42 -7.47
N LEU A 6 4.37 11.46 -8.21
CA LEU A 6 3.94 11.70 -9.58
C LEU A 6 2.76 12.68 -9.65
N ASN A 7 1.77 12.55 -8.75
CA ASN A 7 0.63 13.46 -8.67
C ASN A 7 1.08 14.92 -8.45
N ASN A 8 2.08 15.11 -7.59
CA ASN A 8 2.55 16.43 -7.17
C ASN A 8 3.71 16.97 -8.03
N GLY A 9 4.02 16.35 -9.17
CA GLY A 9 5.08 16.82 -10.08
C GLY A 9 6.52 16.64 -9.56
N VAL A 10 6.73 15.83 -8.53
CA VAL A 10 8.08 15.51 -7.98
C VAL A 10 8.83 14.53 -8.87
N GLY A 11 8.11 13.64 -9.57
CA GLY A 11 8.70 12.65 -10.48
C GLY A 11 9.25 11.40 -9.78
N TYR A 12 10.08 10.65 -10.51
CA TYR A 12 10.67 9.41 -10.00
C TYR A 12 11.85 9.70 -9.05
N ALA A 13 11.73 9.28 -7.80
CA ALA A 13 12.76 9.51 -6.79
C ALA A 13 14.04 8.67 -6.99
N ASN A 14 14.03 7.68 -7.90
CA ASN A 14 15.11 6.71 -8.10
C ASN A 14 15.64 6.09 -6.79
N PRO A 15 14.77 5.42 -5.99
CA PRO A 15 15.16 4.81 -4.71
C PRO A 15 16.31 3.80 -4.82
N ALA A 16 16.47 3.12 -5.96
CA ALA A 16 17.53 2.13 -6.17
C ALA A 16 18.95 2.72 -6.07
N ARG A 17 19.12 4.05 -6.14
CA ARG A 17 20.42 4.72 -5.97
C ARG A 17 20.92 4.77 -4.52
N PHE A 18 20.06 4.51 -3.54
CA PHE A 18 20.41 4.64 -2.13
C PHE A 18 21.02 3.35 -1.59
N SER A 19 22.06 3.49 -0.76
CA SER A 19 22.66 2.38 0.00
C SER A 19 21.93 2.09 1.32
N ASN A 20 21.13 3.03 1.79
CA ASN A 20 20.38 2.89 3.04
C ASN A 20 19.14 2.02 2.82
N PRO A 21 18.59 1.39 3.88
CA PRO A 21 17.28 0.76 3.80
C PRO A 21 16.22 1.73 3.25
N VAL A 22 15.48 1.28 2.25
CA VAL A 22 14.40 2.04 1.63
C VAL A 22 13.07 1.36 1.97
N ALA A 23 12.13 2.14 2.49
CA ALA A 23 10.76 1.70 2.72
C ALA A 23 9.80 2.31 1.70
N LEU A 24 8.76 1.55 1.35
CA LEU A 24 7.66 1.99 0.50
C LEU A 24 6.53 2.56 1.35
N GLY A 25 5.80 3.52 0.79
CA GLY A 25 4.61 4.09 1.41
C GLY A 25 3.68 4.69 0.35
N THR A 26 2.47 5.03 0.79
CA THR A 26 1.44 5.67 -0.03
C THR A 26 1.44 7.19 0.07
N ASP A 27 1.99 7.74 1.17
CA ASP A 27 1.66 9.09 1.65
C ASP A 27 0.15 9.20 1.94
N GLY A 28 -0.44 10.40 1.89
CA GLY A 28 -1.89 10.62 1.97
C GLY A 28 -2.69 10.27 0.70
N ILE A 29 -2.07 9.73 -0.36
CA ILE A 29 -2.74 9.45 -1.65
C ILE A 29 -3.06 7.96 -1.78
N GLY A 30 -4.27 7.61 -1.32
CA GLY A 30 -4.72 6.24 -1.22
C GLY A 30 -4.03 5.48 -0.07
N ALA A 31 -4.56 4.31 0.28
CA ALA A 31 -4.02 3.44 1.33
C ALA A 31 -3.71 2.02 0.81
N ASN A 32 -3.51 1.85 -0.50
CA ASN A 32 -3.27 0.56 -1.11
C ASN A 32 -1.77 0.34 -1.36
N MET A 33 -1.15 -0.47 -0.48
CA MET A 33 0.28 -0.78 -0.55
C MET A 33 0.65 -1.68 -1.73
N ILE A 34 -0.24 -2.61 -2.13
CA ILE A 34 0.00 -3.49 -3.28
C ILE A 34 0.03 -2.69 -4.59
N GLU A 35 -0.89 -1.74 -4.74
CA GLU A 35 -0.87 -0.80 -5.88
C GLU A 35 0.35 0.12 -5.86
N SER A 36 0.79 0.53 -4.68
CA SER A 36 2.02 1.32 -4.52
C SER A 36 3.27 0.52 -4.91
N PHE A 37 3.29 -0.78 -4.61
CA PHE A 37 4.34 -1.72 -5.01
C PHE A 37 4.39 -1.86 -6.53
N ARG A 38 3.24 -2.13 -7.18
CA ARG A 38 3.15 -2.23 -8.65
C ARG A 38 3.68 -0.98 -9.33
N LEU A 39 3.26 0.19 -8.85
CA LEU A 39 3.74 1.45 -9.40
C LEU A 39 5.24 1.65 -9.16
N ALA A 40 5.77 1.31 -7.98
CA ALA A 40 7.20 1.40 -7.70
C ALA A 40 8.02 0.53 -8.66
N TYR A 41 7.58 -0.71 -8.89
CA TYR A 41 8.19 -1.64 -9.85
C TYR A 41 8.19 -1.06 -11.27
N VAL A 42 7.03 -0.65 -11.79
CA VAL A 42 6.92 -0.11 -13.16
C VAL A 42 7.77 1.15 -13.34
N MET A 43 7.83 2.01 -12.33
CA MET A 43 8.66 3.23 -12.37
C MET A 43 10.16 2.93 -12.36
N GLN A 44 10.60 1.88 -11.68
CA GLN A 44 12.00 1.45 -11.77
C GLN A 44 12.29 0.82 -13.13
N ARG A 45 11.36 -0.02 -13.63
CA ARG A 45 11.48 -0.70 -14.92
C ARG A 45 11.53 0.25 -16.12
N SER A 46 10.96 1.44 -15.98
CA SER A 46 10.98 2.47 -17.04
C SER A 46 12.36 3.13 -17.22
N VAL A 47 13.24 3.05 -16.22
CA VAL A 47 14.62 3.59 -16.29
C VAL A 47 15.70 2.52 -16.29
N ASP A 48 15.39 1.30 -15.85
CA ASP A 48 16.26 0.14 -15.93
C ASP A 48 15.46 -1.06 -16.42
N VAL A 49 15.68 -1.46 -17.67
CA VAL A 49 14.92 -2.55 -18.30
C VAL A 49 15.42 -3.96 -17.94
N THR A 50 16.25 -4.10 -16.92
CA THR A 50 16.76 -5.42 -16.48
C THR A 50 16.17 -5.86 -15.15
N VAL A 51 15.59 -4.93 -14.39
CA VAL A 51 15.06 -5.20 -13.04
C VAL A 51 13.76 -6.00 -13.06
N GLY A 52 13.63 -6.91 -12.10
CA GLY A 52 12.37 -7.56 -11.75
C GLY A 52 11.57 -6.76 -10.70
N PRO A 53 10.48 -7.33 -10.17
CA PRO A 53 9.68 -6.74 -9.10
C PRO A 53 10.35 -6.86 -7.72
N ASP A 54 11.36 -7.72 -7.56
CA ASP A 54 12.01 -8.01 -6.29
C ASP A 54 12.53 -6.77 -5.54
N PRO A 55 13.20 -5.78 -6.18
CA PRO A 55 13.64 -4.57 -5.46
C PRO A 55 12.47 -3.77 -4.89
N ALA A 56 11.40 -3.58 -5.66
CA ALA A 56 10.21 -2.85 -5.18
C ALA A 56 9.50 -3.60 -4.05
N TRP A 57 9.50 -4.94 -4.11
CA TRP A 57 8.97 -5.78 -3.04
C TRP A 57 9.81 -5.69 -1.76
N SER A 58 11.13 -5.67 -1.90
CA SER A 58 12.02 -5.47 -0.75
C SER A 58 11.72 -4.17 -0.03
N TRP A 59 11.41 -3.08 -0.75
CA TRP A 59 11.03 -1.81 -0.12
C TRP A 59 9.69 -1.88 0.62
N LEU A 60 8.74 -2.68 0.14
CA LEU A 60 7.52 -2.97 0.88
C LEU A 60 7.84 -3.73 2.18
N GLN A 61 8.70 -4.75 2.12
CA GLN A 61 9.10 -5.56 3.26
C GLN A 61 9.89 -4.77 4.31
N THR A 62 10.77 -3.84 3.90
CA THR A 62 11.48 -2.92 4.81
C THR A 62 10.52 -2.13 5.70
N GLY A 63 9.26 -1.92 5.28
CA GLY A 63 8.24 -1.31 6.12
C GLY A 63 8.04 -2.02 7.48
N LEU A 64 8.28 -3.33 7.54
CA LEU A 64 8.23 -4.11 8.79
C LEU A 64 9.37 -3.77 9.75
N GLU A 65 10.46 -3.15 9.29
CA GLU A 65 11.50 -2.61 10.18
C GLU A 65 11.03 -1.35 10.89
N LEU A 66 10.11 -0.59 10.28
CA LEU A 66 9.51 0.61 10.87
C LEU A 66 8.35 0.27 11.81
N VAL A 67 7.60 -0.79 11.50
CA VAL A 67 6.42 -1.24 12.26
C VAL A 67 6.59 -2.72 12.59
N PRO A 68 7.48 -3.07 13.54
CA PRO A 68 7.88 -4.45 13.80
C PRO A 68 6.76 -5.35 14.32
N GLU A 69 5.78 -4.79 15.03
CA GLU A 69 4.59 -5.47 15.53
C GLU A 69 3.76 -6.12 14.41
N ALA A 70 3.73 -5.52 13.22
CA ALA A 70 2.97 -6.03 12.07
C ALA A 70 3.52 -7.37 11.53
N ARG A 71 4.69 -7.82 11.98
CA ARG A 71 5.21 -9.16 11.65
C ARG A 71 4.35 -10.29 12.22
N ASN A 72 3.59 -10.02 13.27
CA ASN A 72 2.70 -10.99 13.91
C ASN A 72 1.29 -10.98 13.31
N ASP A 73 1.01 -10.06 12.39
CA ASP A 73 -0.30 -9.94 11.75
C ASP A 73 -0.47 -10.99 10.66
N GLU A 74 -1.66 -11.57 10.56
CA GLU A 74 -2.02 -12.52 9.52
C GLU A 74 -2.94 -11.85 8.51
N VAL A 75 -2.62 -11.95 7.23
CA VAL A 75 -3.50 -11.51 6.15
C VAL A 75 -3.80 -12.68 5.23
N THR A 76 -5.08 -13.04 5.14
CA THR A 76 -5.59 -13.95 4.12
C THR A 76 -5.96 -13.14 2.89
N TRP A 77 -5.32 -13.44 1.76
CA TRP A 77 -5.51 -12.71 0.51
C TRP A 77 -6.49 -13.43 -0.42
N SER A 78 -7.10 -12.68 -1.33
CA SER A 78 -7.99 -13.21 -2.38
C SER A 78 -7.25 -14.00 -3.47
N TYR A 79 -5.94 -14.18 -3.33
CA TYR A 79 -5.04 -14.76 -4.31
C TYR A 79 -3.86 -15.44 -3.61
N ASP A 80 -3.41 -16.55 -4.17
CA ASP A 80 -2.23 -17.30 -3.75
C ASP A 80 -1.51 -17.80 -5.03
N PRO A 81 -0.19 -17.64 -5.18
CA PRO A 81 0.77 -17.18 -4.16
C PRO A 81 0.95 -15.66 -4.06
N MET A 82 1.30 -15.20 -2.85
CA MET A 82 1.61 -13.79 -2.55
C MET A 82 3.11 -13.47 -2.69
N ASP A 83 3.67 -13.77 -3.86
CA ASP A 83 5.06 -13.44 -4.22
C ASP A 83 5.12 -12.26 -5.21
N PRO A 84 6.27 -11.56 -5.32
CA PRO A 84 6.35 -10.31 -6.08
C PRO A 84 6.09 -10.47 -7.58
N TRP A 85 6.40 -11.63 -8.17
CA TRP A 85 6.20 -11.84 -9.60
C TRP A 85 4.73 -12.00 -9.94
N HIS A 86 3.96 -12.76 -9.17
CA HIS A 86 2.51 -12.82 -9.41
C HIS A 86 1.82 -11.51 -9.05
N ILE A 87 2.15 -10.91 -7.91
CA ILE A 87 1.48 -9.68 -7.45
C ILE A 87 1.71 -8.52 -8.42
N ALA A 88 2.88 -8.45 -9.08
CA ALA A 88 3.18 -7.41 -10.05
C ALA A 88 2.21 -7.38 -11.24
N PHE A 89 1.64 -8.53 -11.62
CA PHE A 89 0.82 -8.66 -12.83
C PHE A 89 -0.64 -9.07 -12.59
N THR A 90 -0.99 -9.51 -11.38
CA THR A 90 -2.38 -9.88 -11.03
C THR A 90 -3.09 -8.73 -10.32
N ALA A 91 -3.88 -7.95 -11.05
CA ALA A 91 -4.66 -6.85 -10.47
C ALA A 91 -5.86 -7.35 -9.61
N GLY A 92 -6.42 -6.47 -8.77
CA GLY A 92 -7.64 -6.77 -8.01
C GLY A 92 -7.45 -7.63 -6.77
N ILE A 93 -6.20 -8.00 -6.43
CA ILE A 93 -5.87 -8.66 -5.16
C ILE A 93 -6.29 -7.77 -4.00
N HIS A 94 -7.03 -8.35 -3.06
CA HIS A 94 -7.50 -7.67 -1.85
C HIS A 94 -7.46 -8.62 -0.65
N PRO A 95 -7.35 -8.09 0.58
CA PRO A 95 -7.48 -8.92 1.78
C PRO A 95 -8.91 -9.45 1.91
N VAL A 96 -9.01 -10.72 2.25
CA VAL A 96 -10.28 -11.40 2.62
C VAL A 96 -10.45 -11.36 4.14
N GLN A 97 -9.36 -11.56 4.88
CA GLN A 97 -9.34 -11.47 6.34
C GLN A 97 -8.01 -10.87 6.81
N VAL A 98 -8.06 -10.06 7.87
CA VAL A 98 -6.87 -9.56 8.58
C VAL A 98 -7.03 -9.87 10.07
N LYS A 99 -5.98 -10.44 10.68
CA LYS A 99 -5.87 -10.59 12.13
C LYS A 99 -4.68 -9.83 12.67
N MET A 100 -4.88 -9.19 13.82
CA MET A 100 -3.84 -8.50 14.59
C MET A 100 -3.86 -9.08 16.00
N ASP A 101 -2.72 -9.58 16.48
CA ASP A 101 -2.60 -10.24 17.79
C ASP A 101 -3.65 -11.34 18.04
N GLY A 102 -3.98 -12.11 16.99
CA GLY A 102 -4.98 -13.18 17.03
C GLY A 102 -6.45 -12.72 16.92
N GLU A 103 -6.73 -11.42 16.96
CA GLU A 103 -8.08 -10.87 16.79
C GLU A 103 -8.37 -10.53 15.32
N VAL A 104 -9.52 -10.94 14.80
CA VAL A 104 -9.96 -10.58 13.45
C VAL A 104 -10.39 -9.11 13.41
N VAL A 105 -9.64 -8.28 12.69
CA VAL A 105 -9.89 -6.83 12.55
C VAL A 105 -10.60 -6.45 11.25
N TYR A 106 -10.59 -7.35 10.27
CA TYR A 106 -11.26 -7.21 8.99
C TYR A 106 -11.68 -8.59 8.48
N ALA A 107 -12.92 -8.72 8.03
CA ALA A 107 -13.45 -9.93 7.40
C ALA A 107 -14.61 -9.57 6.47
N ASP A 108 -14.82 -10.38 5.44
CA ASP A 108 -15.99 -10.31 4.55
C ASP A 108 -16.26 -8.90 3.97
N GLY A 109 -15.20 -8.17 3.66
CA GLY A 109 -15.29 -6.83 3.05
C GLY A 109 -15.48 -5.67 4.04
N ALA A 110 -15.44 -5.92 5.35
CA ALA A 110 -15.71 -4.91 6.38
C ALA A 110 -14.74 -4.97 7.57
N PRO A 111 -14.42 -3.82 8.19
CA PRO A 111 -13.72 -3.79 9.46
C PRO A 111 -14.64 -4.28 10.60
N THR A 112 -14.06 -4.93 11.61
CA THR A 112 -14.82 -5.46 12.75
C THR A 112 -14.82 -4.52 13.96
N ARG A 113 -13.80 -3.65 14.07
CA ARG A 113 -13.58 -2.76 15.22
C ARG A 113 -14.17 -1.36 15.06
N VAL A 114 -14.68 -1.01 13.88
CA VAL A 114 -15.21 0.33 13.58
C VAL A 114 -16.45 0.27 12.70
N ASP A 115 -17.35 1.25 12.85
CA ASP A 115 -18.49 1.41 11.96
C ASP A 115 -18.06 2.11 10.65
N ALA A 116 -17.95 1.32 9.58
CA ALA A 116 -17.57 1.82 8.26
C ALA A 116 -18.59 2.81 7.67
N ALA A 117 -19.88 2.66 7.99
CA ALA A 117 -20.92 3.58 7.52
C ALA A 117 -20.82 4.93 8.23
N GLU A 118 -20.59 4.92 9.54
CA GLU A 118 -20.34 6.13 10.33
C GLU A 118 -19.09 6.87 9.83
N ILE A 119 -17.97 6.16 9.62
CA ILE A 119 -16.74 6.75 9.09
C ILE A 119 -17.00 7.43 7.74
N ARG A 120 -17.74 6.77 6.83
CA ARG A 120 -18.09 7.35 5.52
C ARG A 120 -19.02 8.55 5.66
N ALA A 121 -19.95 8.55 6.61
CA ALA A 121 -20.82 9.69 6.88
C ALA A 121 -20.01 10.90 7.36
N LYS A 122 -19.15 10.71 8.36
CA LYS A 122 -18.25 11.76 8.89
C LYS A 122 -17.29 12.28 7.82
N ALA A 123 -16.75 11.40 6.97
CA ALA A 123 -15.89 11.81 5.86
C ALA A 123 -16.64 12.71 4.86
N ARG A 124 -17.91 12.40 4.53
CA ARG A 124 -18.75 13.27 3.68
C ARG A 124 -19.01 14.63 4.32
N GLU A 125 -19.29 14.67 5.62
CA GLU A 125 -19.46 15.95 6.34
C GLU A 125 -18.19 16.80 6.28
N GLN A 126 -17.01 16.21 6.51
CA GLN A 126 -15.75 16.94 6.40
C GLN A 126 -15.47 17.41 4.98
N ALA A 127 -15.79 16.60 3.96
CA ALA A 127 -15.68 17.01 2.58
C ALA A 127 -16.57 18.23 2.30
N THR A 128 -17.84 18.24 2.73
CA THR A 128 -18.73 19.41 2.57
C THR A 128 -18.15 20.66 3.25
N ARG A 129 -17.66 20.54 4.49
CA ARG A 129 -17.04 21.67 5.21
C ARG A 129 -15.80 22.21 4.51
N LEU A 130 -14.96 21.34 3.95
CA LEU A 130 -13.78 21.74 3.19
C LEU A 130 -14.17 22.49 1.91
N HIS A 131 -15.12 21.95 1.12
CA HIS A 131 -15.55 22.58 -0.12
C HIS A 131 -16.20 23.95 0.11
N ALA A 132 -16.92 24.15 1.21
CA ALA A 132 -17.49 25.45 1.55
C ALA A 132 -16.44 26.53 1.87
N ARG A 133 -15.16 26.16 2.04
CA ARG A 133 -14.04 27.07 2.32
C ARG A 133 -13.13 27.33 1.11
N LEU A 134 -13.36 26.62 0.01
CA LEU A 134 -12.65 26.79 -1.27
C LEU A 134 -13.42 27.76 -2.17
#